data_AF-X1PSM0-F1
#
_entry.id   AF-X1PSM0-F1
#
_cell.length_a   1.000
_cell.length_b   1.000
_cell.length_c   1.000
_cell.angle_alpha   90.00
_cell.angle_beta   90.00
_cell.angle_gamma   90.00
#
_symmetry.space_group_name_H-M   'P 1'
#
loop_
_entity.id
_entity.type
_entity.pdbx_description
1 polymer ?
#
loop_
_entity_poly.entity_id
_entity_poly.type
_entity_poly.pdbx_seq_one_letter_code
_entity_poly.pdbx_strand_id
1 'polypeptide(L)' 'MFDEAKIRTAVASIIEAIGENPQREGLADTPKRVAEMYAELFMGINIDPKEELSVIFGKRFKANQLRIVSNVM' A
#
# COMPACT_ATOMS: atom_id res chain seq x y z
N MET A 1 5.49 4.29 -11.67
CA MET A 1 5.12 5.68 -11.31
C MET A 1 3.69 5.66 -10.86
N PHE A 2 3.42 6.11 -9.63
CA PHE A 2 2.07 6.20 -9.08
C PHE A 2 1.40 7.49 -9.56
N ASP A 3 0.19 7.42 -10.11
CA ASP A 3 -0.53 8.57 -10.68
C ASP A 3 -1.75 8.91 -9.80
N GLU A 4 -1.50 9.74 -8.79
CA GLU A 4 -2.51 10.12 -7.80
C GLU A 4 -3.71 10.83 -8.44
N ALA A 5 -3.46 11.71 -9.41
CA ALA A 5 -4.52 12.47 -10.07
C ALA A 5 -5.48 11.55 -10.82
N LYS A 6 -4.96 10.56 -11.57
CA LYS A 6 -5.80 9.56 -12.24
C LYS A 6 -6.62 8.73 -11.26
N ILE A 7 -6.02 8.33 -10.13
CA ILE A 7 -6.76 7.56 -9.12
C ILE A 7 -7.88 8.39 -8.52
N ARG A 8 -7.64 9.67 -8.18
CA ARG A 8 -8.68 10.56 -7.66
C ARG A 8 -9.85 10.69 -8.64
N THR A 9 -9.57 10.87 -9.93
CA THR A 9 -10.63 10.90 -10.96
C THR A 9 -11.38 9.56 -11.02
N ALA A 10 -10.67 8.44 -11.03
CA ALA A 10 -11.29 7.12 -11.08
C ALA A 10 -12.18 6.84 -9.86
N VAL A 11 -11.74 7.23 -8.66
CA VAL A 11 -12.52 7.06 -7.43
C VAL A 11 -13.76 7.94 -7.43
N ALA A 12 -13.66 9.19 -7.91
CA ALA A 12 -14.83 10.04 -8.10
C ALA A 12 -15.83 9.40 -9.07
N SER A 13 -15.37 8.84 -10.19
CA SER A 13 -16.22 8.11 -11.14
C SER A 13 -16.86 6.86 -10.53
N ILE A 14 -16.16 6.13 -9.66
CA ILE A 14 -16.75 4.98 -8.94
C ILE A 14 -17.88 5.45 -8.01
N ILE A 15 -17.67 6.54 -7.28
CA ILE A 15 -18.69 7.13 -6.39
C ILE A 15 -19.93 7.54 -7.19
N GLU A 16 -19.76 8.19 -8.34
CA GLU A 16 -20.88 8.55 -9.23
C GLU A 16 -21.58 7.30 -9.78
N ALA A 17 -20.82 6.28 -10.20
CA ALA A 17 -21.35 5.05 -10.78
C ALA A 17 -22.22 4.24 -9.80
N ILE A 18 -21.98 4.36 -8.49
CA ILE A 18 -22.82 3.73 -7.45
C ILE A 18 -24.04 4.57 -7.04
N GLY A 19 -24.27 5.72 -7.69
CA GLY A 19 -25.41 6.60 -7.44
C GLY A 19 -25.20 7.63 -6.32
N GLU A 20 -23.96 7.83 -5.86
CA GLU A 20 -23.62 8.80 -4.82
C GLU A 20 -23.14 10.14 -5.42
N ASN A 21 -23.28 11.23 -4.66
CA ASN A 21 -22.76 12.53 -5.05
C ASN A 21 -21.32 12.72 -4.52
N PRO A 22 -20.28 12.76 -5.38
CA PRO A 22 -18.89 12.92 -4.93
C PRO A 22 -18.61 14.28 -4.31
N GLN A 23 -19.46 15.30 -4.53
CA GLN A 23 -19.29 16.65 -3.98
C GLN A 23 -19.98 16.84 -2.61
N ARG A 24 -20.68 15.83 -2.08
CA ARG A 24 -21.27 15.94 -0.73
C ARG A 24 -20.17 15.99 0.33
N GLU A 25 -20.41 16.71 1.42
CA GLU A 25 -19.44 16.96 2.49
C GLU A 25 -18.69 15.69 2.95
N GLY A 26 -19.42 14.59 3.18
CA GLY A 26 -18.82 13.32 3.61
C GLY A 26 -17.99 12.56 2.56
N LEU A 27 -18.00 12.97 1.29
CA LEU A 27 -17.28 12.31 0.18
C LEU A 27 -16.30 13.19 -0.58
N ALA A 28 -16.37 14.52 -0.43
CA ALA A 28 -15.53 15.45 -1.18
C ALA A 28 -14.02 15.10 -1.09
N ASP A 29 -13.56 14.69 0.10
CA ASP A 29 -12.17 14.28 0.34
C ASP A 29 -11.91 12.78 0.14
N THR A 30 -12.93 11.96 -0.12
CA THR A 30 -12.77 10.51 -0.28
C THR A 30 -11.85 10.14 -1.45
N PRO A 31 -11.96 10.73 -2.65
CA PRO A 31 -11.03 10.43 -3.74
C PRO A 31 -9.55 10.64 -3.37
N LYS A 32 -9.26 11.70 -2.61
CA LYS A 32 -7.90 11.99 -2.13
C LYS A 32 -7.43 10.93 -1.14
N ARG A 33 -8.22 10.64 -0.10
CA ARG A 33 -7.86 9.64 0.93
C ARG A 33 -7.64 8.25 0.35
N VAL A 34 -8.43 7.85 -0.66
CA VAL A 34 -8.25 6.55 -1.34
C VAL A 34 -6.95 6.55 -2.17
N ALA A 35 -6.61 7.65 -2.84
CA ALA A 35 -5.34 7.74 -3.56
C ALA A 35 -4.13 7.67 -2.61
N GLU A 36 -4.19 8.34 -1.45
CA GLU A 36 -3.15 8.24 -0.41
C GLU A 36 -3.01 6.79 0.10
N MET A 37 -4.13 6.13 0.42
CA MET A 37 -4.15 4.73 0.82
C MET A 37 -3.57 3.80 -0.25
N TYR A 38 -3.90 4.00 -1.52
CA TYR A 38 -3.35 3.19 -2.62
C TYR A 38 -1.85 3.42 -2.83
N ALA A 39 -1.34 4.61 -2.54
CA ALA A 39 0.10 4.86 -2.58
C ALA A 39 0.84 3.99 -1.56
N GLU A 40 0.29 3.83 -0.36
CA GLU A 40 0.83 2.97 0.69
C GLU A 40 0.69 1.49 0.35
N LEU A 41 -0.53 1.03 0.03
CA LEU A 41 -0.81 -0.38 -0.24
C LEU A 41 0.00 -0.94 -1.42
N PHE A 42 0.27 -0.11 -2.44
CA PHE A 42 0.96 -0.54 -3.65
C PHE A 42 2.43 -0.11 -3.72
N MET A 43 3.00 0.40 -2.63
CA MET A 43 4.40 0.84 -2.60
C MET A 43 5.38 -0.29 -3.00
N GLY A 44 5.01 -1.55 -2.74
CA GLY A 44 5.83 -2.72 -3.04
C GLY A 44 5.82 -3.21 -4.50
N ILE A 45 4.93 -2.72 -5.38
CA ILE A 45 4.76 -3.29 -6.73
C ILE A 45 6.05 -3.26 -7.58
N ASN A 46 6.91 -2.26 -7.36
CA ASN A 46 8.15 -2.09 -8.13
C ASN A 46 9.41 -2.37 -7.29
N ILE A 47 9.25 -3.06 -6.15
CA ILE A 47 10.34 -3.41 -5.24
C ILE A 47 10.63 -4.90 -5.41
N ASP A 48 11.91 -5.28 -5.55
CA ASP A 48 12.30 -6.69 -5.50
C ASP A 48 12.31 -7.14 -4.04
N PRO A 49 11.42 -8.07 -3.63
CA PRO A 49 11.39 -8.55 -2.25
C PRO A 49 12.71 -9.22 -1.82
N LYS A 50 13.56 -9.70 -2.74
CA LYS A 50 14.88 -10.26 -2.40
C LYS A 50 15.84 -9.21 -1.86
N GLU A 51 15.76 -7.99 -2.39
CA GLU A 51 16.59 -6.87 -1.92
C GLU A 51 16.11 -6.41 -0.53
N GLU A 52 14.80 -6.39 -0.29
CA GLU A 52 14.23 -6.09 1.03
C GLU A 52 14.54 -7.16 2.09
N LEU A 53 14.69 -8.41 1.66
CA LEU A 53 15.09 -9.53 2.51
C LEU A 53 16.62 -9.70 2.59
N SER A 54 17.41 -8.76 2.05
CA SER A 54 18.88 -8.84 2.10
C SER A 54 19.39 -8.58 3.51
N VAL A 55 19.59 -9.66 4.26
CA VAL A 55 20.14 -9.59 5.62
C VAL A 55 21.67 -9.55 5.55
N ILE A 56 22.30 -8.49 6.06
CA ILE A 56 23.74 -8.51 6.34
C ILE A 56 23.96 -9.47 7.51
N PHE A 57 24.54 -10.64 7.25
CA PHE A 57 24.94 -11.62 8.28
C PHE A 57 26.12 -11.09 9.10
N GLY A 58 25.91 -10.05 9.90
CA GLY A 58 26.93 -9.38 10.69
C GLY A 58 27.26 -10.02 12.05
N LYS A 59 26.54 -11.07 12.47
CA LYS A 59 26.83 -11.77 13.74
C LYS A 59 26.77 -13.28 13.55
N ARG A 60 27.86 -13.96 13.93
CA ARG A 60 27.99 -15.42 13.93
C ARG A 60 26.78 -16.06 14.62
N PHE A 61 25.85 -16.60 13.84
CA PHE A 61 24.79 -17.45 14.33
C PHE A 61 25.30 -18.88 14.42
N LYS A 62 24.94 -19.62 15.48
CA LYS A 62 25.19 -21.05 15.52
C LYS A 62 24.31 -21.71 14.46
N ALA A 63 24.93 -22.42 13.51
CA ALA A 63 24.20 -23.28 12.58
C ALA A 63 23.44 -24.35 13.38
N ASN A 64 22.23 -24.72 12.92
CA ASN A 64 21.31 -25.71 13.52
C ASN A 64 20.50 -25.26 14.76
N GLN A 65 19.93 -24.06 14.76
CA GLN A 65 18.85 -23.70 15.70
C GLN A 65 17.60 -23.26 14.95
N LEU A 66 16.45 -23.87 15.26
CA LEU A 66 15.15 -23.44 14.74
C LEU A 66 14.84 -22.02 15.24
N ARG A 67 14.46 -21.14 14.32
CA ARG A 67 13.96 -19.80 14.64
C ARG A 67 12.53 -19.68 14.15
N ILE A 68 11.63 -19.35 15.08
CA ILE A 68 10.24 -19.04 14.78
C ILE A 68 10.09 -17.54 14.96
N VAL A 69 9.66 -16.86 13.89
CA VAL A 69 9.17 -15.48 13.97
C VAL A 69 7.65 -15.59 13.90
N SER A 70 7.00 -15.44 15.05
CA SER A 70 5.55 -15.39 15.17
C SER A 70 5.09 -13.92 15.24
N ASN A 71 3.83 -13.66 14.89
CA ASN A 71 3.23 -12.32 14.84
C ASN A 71 3.95 -11.34 13.89
N VAL A 72 4.04 -11.69 12.62
CA VAL A 72 4.23 -10.68 11.57
C VAL A 72 2.85 -10.06 11.30
N MET A 73 2.74 -8.74 11.49
CA MET A 73 1.52 -7.97 11.30
C MET A 73 1.21 -7.76 9.81
#